data_AF-A0A0F9KTD0-F1
#
_entry.id   AF-A0A0F9KTD0-F1
#
_cell.length_a   1.000
_cell.length_b   1.000
_cell.length_c   1.000
_cell.angle_alpha   90.00
_cell.angle_beta   90.00
_cell.angle_gamma   90.00
#
_symmetry.space_group_name_H-M   'P 1'
#
loop_
_entity.id
_entity.type
_entity.pdbx_description
1 polymer ?
#
loop_
_entity_poly.entity_id
_entity_poly.type
_entity_poly.pdbx_seq_one_letter_code
_entity_poly.pdbx_strand_id
1 'polypeptide(L)'
;MIDKEQDFDGVTLYRVGANGSMSFWLVESNMDGLTSRWGQLGGAEQRKDEDIYEGKAGRDTEEQVALRVRSLALKKIDKGYKLSLEQARASKGTNASGLPRPMLAQKIHKYRHPINAFAIQRKYDGHRCIMYNDGEKNRAYSRNGKELLAIRGILNTIEIPEGIFLDGELYVHGVPLQTISSWVKRYQINTSRVRYIVYDLIDEGLN
;
A
#
# COMPACT_ATOMS: atom_id res chain seq x y z
N MET A 1 -0.07 -8.97 14.64
CA MET A 1 -1.34 -9.11 13.91
C MET A 1 -2.36 -8.24 14.61
N ILE A 2 -3.27 -7.57 13.88
CA ILE A 2 -4.35 -6.79 14.49
C ILE A 2 -5.41 -7.77 15.00
N ASP A 3 -5.84 -7.59 16.23
CA ASP A 3 -6.87 -8.42 16.84
C ASP A 3 -8.20 -8.24 16.10
N LYS A 4 -8.91 -9.33 15.84
CA LYS A 4 -10.24 -9.27 15.24
C LYS A 4 -11.25 -8.56 16.16
N GLU A 5 -11.00 -8.49 17.46
CA GLU A 5 -11.87 -7.80 18.42
C GLU A 5 -11.43 -6.37 18.74
N GLN A 6 -10.35 -5.88 18.11
CA GLN A 6 -9.87 -4.53 18.37
C GLN A 6 -10.91 -3.48 17.97
N ASP A 7 -11.32 -2.69 18.96
CA ASP A 7 -12.08 -1.47 18.74
C ASP A 7 -11.15 -0.37 18.19
N PHE A 8 -11.64 0.34 17.17
CA PHE A 8 -10.94 1.42 16.50
C PHE A 8 -11.57 2.78 16.76
N ASP A 9 -12.67 2.83 17.52
CA ASP A 9 -13.27 4.09 17.90
C ASP A 9 -12.36 4.86 18.85
N GLY A 10 -12.12 6.15 18.56
CA GLY A 10 -11.16 6.97 19.30
C GLY A 10 -9.70 6.59 19.10
N VAL A 11 -9.38 5.60 18.25
CA VAL A 11 -8.00 5.15 18.06
C VAL A 11 -7.25 6.07 17.10
N THR A 12 -6.13 6.61 17.58
CA THR A 12 -5.19 7.37 16.74
C THR A 12 -4.17 6.44 16.10
N LEU A 13 -4.06 6.53 14.78
CA LEU A 13 -3.07 5.82 13.96
C LEU A 13 -1.96 6.78 13.50
N TYR A 14 -0.74 6.28 13.41
CA TYR A 14 0.46 7.06 13.10
C TYR A 14 1.19 6.56 11.86
N ARG A 15 1.85 7.46 11.13
CA ARG A 15 2.69 7.09 9.98
C ARG A 15 3.88 8.04 9.85
N VAL A 16 5.07 7.47 9.68
CA VAL A 16 6.29 8.23 9.38
C VAL A 16 6.48 8.44 7.87
N GLY A 17 6.77 9.68 7.49
CA GLY A 17 7.16 10.08 6.13
C GLY A 17 8.62 9.77 5.82
N ALA A 18 9.00 9.86 4.54
CA ALA A 18 10.38 9.65 4.11
C ALA A 18 11.37 10.62 4.79
N ASN A 19 10.93 11.88 4.96
CA ASN A 19 11.68 12.93 5.66
C ASN A 19 11.66 12.80 7.20
N GLY A 20 11.09 11.73 7.76
CA GLY A 20 10.97 11.54 9.21
C GLY A 20 9.80 12.28 9.87
N SER A 21 9.03 13.10 9.12
CA SER A 21 7.84 13.75 9.67
C SER A 21 6.79 12.73 10.11
N MET A 22 6.19 12.96 11.27
CA MET A 22 5.14 12.10 11.82
C MET A 22 3.77 12.64 11.42
N SER A 23 2.91 11.79 10.87
CA SER A 23 1.51 12.09 10.60
C SER A 23 0.61 11.24 11.50
N PHE A 24 -0.56 11.78 11.85
CA PHE A 24 -1.60 11.06 12.58
C PHE A 24 -2.90 11.00 11.77
N TRP A 25 -3.75 10.04 12.09
CA TRP A 25 -5.13 9.94 11.63
C TRP A 25 -5.96 9.32 12.74
N LEU A 26 -7.09 9.92 13.05
CA LEU A 26 -8.03 9.51 14.09
C LEU A 26 -9.42 9.40 13.48
N VAL A 27 -10.22 8.46 13.99
CA VAL A 27 -11.64 8.35 13.71
C VAL A 27 -12.39 8.14 15.02
N GLU A 28 -13.49 8.87 15.18
CA GLU A 28 -14.35 8.82 16.36
C GLU A 28 -15.81 8.73 15.89
N SER A 29 -16.61 7.88 16.52
CA SER A 29 -18.06 7.91 16.40
C SER A 29 -18.62 9.19 17.06
N ASN A 30 -19.76 9.64 16.57
CA ASN A 30 -20.49 10.75 17.15
C ASN A 30 -22.00 10.47 17.03
N MET A 31 -22.84 11.41 17.52
CA MET A 31 -24.29 11.20 17.54
C MET A 31 -24.92 10.93 16.17
N ASP A 32 -24.37 11.53 15.12
CA ASP A 32 -24.95 11.50 13.76
C ASP A 32 -24.21 10.55 12.81
N GLY A 33 -23.10 9.93 13.26
CA GLY A 33 -22.23 9.11 12.42
C GLY A 33 -20.80 9.04 12.95
N LEU A 34 -19.84 9.62 12.22
CA LEU A 34 -18.43 9.65 12.62
C LEU A 34 -17.69 10.90 12.15
N THR A 35 -16.60 11.21 12.84
CA THR A 35 -15.63 12.26 12.49
C THR A 35 -14.25 11.66 12.29
N SER A 36 -13.58 12.02 11.19
CA SER A 36 -12.17 11.71 10.94
C SER A 36 -11.31 12.97 11.03
N ARG A 37 -10.17 12.88 11.71
CA ARG A 37 -9.20 13.96 11.91
C ARG A 37 -7.81 13.52 11.47
N TRP A 38 -7.04 14.39 10.81
CA TRP A 38 -5.67 14.06 10.38
C TRP A 38 -4.78 15.26 10.11
N GLY A 39 -3.47 15.03 10.19
CA GLY A 39 -2.48 16.05 9.91
C GLY A 39 -1.05 15.54 10.17
N GLN A 40 -0.08 16.45 10.02
CA GLN A 40 1.23 16.24 10.62
C GLN A 40 1.13 16.49 12.13
N LEU A 41 1.84 15.70 12.93
CA LEU A 41 1.84 15.85 14.38
C LEU A 41 2.41 17.24 14.74
N GLY A 42 1.64 18.05 15.46
CA GLY A 42 1.98 19.44 15.80
C GLY A 42 1.75 20.46 14.67
N GLY A 43 1.17 20.04 13.54
CA GLY A 43 0.77 20.91 12.43
C GLY A 43 -0.73 21.21 12.40
N ALA A 44 -1.17 21.91 11.34
CA ALA A 44 -2.59 22.15 11.10
C ALA A 44 -3.34 20.84 10.83
N GLU A 45 -4.52 20.71 11.46
CA GLU A 45 -5.40 19.55 11.34
C GLU A 45 -6.45 19.74 10.24
N GLN A 46 -6.81 18.65 9.59
CA GLN A 46 -7.95 18.54 8.69
C GLN A 46 -9.02 17.64 9.32
N ARG A 47 -10.28 17.97 9.06
CA ARG A 47 -11.45 17.28 9.58
C ARG A 47 -12.39 16.86 8.45
N LYS A 48 -13.05 15.72 8.62
CA LYS A 48 -14.18 15.28 7.80
C LYS A 48 -15.22 14.58 8.67
N ASP A 49 -16.46 15.03 8.55
CA ASP A 49 -17.62 14.36 9.14
C ASP A 49 -18.31 13.48 8.07
N GLU A 50 -18.89 12.37 8.51
CA GLU A 50 -19.66 11.44 7.68
C GLU A 50 -20.90 10.99 8.46
N ASP A 51 -22.07 11.46 8.03
CA ASP A 51 -23.35 11.16 8.67
C ASP A 51 -23.88 9.79 8.24
N ILE A 52 -24.47 9.05 9.18
CA ILE A 52 -25.04 7.71 8.99
C ILE A 52 -26.41 7.68 9.66
N TYR A 53 -27.46 7.95 8.87
CA TYR A 53 -28.84 8.02 9.38
C TYR A 53 -29.55 6.68 9.46
N GLU A 54 -29.08 5.67 8.71
CA GLU A 54 -29.70 4.35 8.66
C GLU A 54 -28.66 3.23 8.61
N GLY A 55 -28.99 2.13 9.26
CA GLY A 55 -28.30 0.87 9.07
C GLY A 55 -28.63 0.23 7.72
N LYS A 56 -27.73 -0.63 7.22
CA LYS A 56 -27.89 -1.31 5.93
C LYS A 56 -27.92 -2.81 6.12
N ALA A 57 -28.64 -3.53 5.25
CA ALA A 57 -28.68 -5.00 5.25
C ALA A 57 -29.00 -5.59 6.64
N GLY A 58 -30.07 -5.08 7.27
CA GLY A 58 -30.60 -5.58 8.55
C GLY A 58 -29.89 -5.12 9.82
N ARG A 59 -28.83 -4.31 9.69
CA ARG A 59 -28.10 -3.72 10.82
C ARG A 59 -28.78 -2.47 11.33
N ASP A 60 -28.57 -2.13 12.60
CA ASP A 60 -28.93 -0.82 13.13
C ASP A 60 -27.87 0.25 12.80
N THR A 61 -28.13 1.48 13.23
CA THR A 61 -27.24 2.62 12.98
C THR A 61 -25.92 2.51 13.75
N GLU A 62 -25.94 2.04 15.00
CA GLU A 62 -24.73 1.90 15.84
C GLU A 62 -23.78 0.85 15.26
N GLU A 63 -24.30 -0.32 14.89
CA GLU A 63 -23.57 -1.37 14.18
C GLU A 63 -23.00 -0.85 12.86
N GLN A 64 -23.76 -0.05 12.13
CA GLN A 64 -23.34 0.52 10.86
C GLN A 64 -22.19 1.53 11.03
N VAL A 65 -22.21 2.33 12.11
CA VAL A 65 -21.12 3.24 12.50
C VAL A 65 -19.88 2.46 12.89
N ALA A 66 -19.98 1.48 13.79
CA ALA A 66 -18.85 0.66 14.25
C ALA A 66 -18.14 -0.05 13.09
N LEU A 67 -18.91 -0.66 12.17
CA LEU A 67 -18.36 -1.29 10.96
C LEU A 67 -17.66 -0.27 10.05
N ARG A 68 -18.16 0.96 10.00
CA ARG A 68 -17.59 2.02 9.17
C ARG A 68 -16.28 2.54 9.75
N VAL A 69 -16.24 2.83 11.05
CA VAL A 69 -15.04 3.20 11.81
C VAL A 69 -13.93 2.18 11.57
N ARG A 70 -14.24 0.89 11.80
CA ARG A 70 -13.32 -0.22 11.56
C ARG A 70 -12.83 -0.28 10.12
N SER A 71 -13.73 -0.15 9.14
CA SER A 71 -13.36 -0.16 7.72
C SER A 71 -12.36 0.95 7.36
N LEU A 72 -12.56 2.14 7.92
CA LEU A 72 -11.66 3.28 7.69
C LEU A 72 -10.30 3.07 8.34
N ALA A 73 -10.27 2.59 9.58
CA ALA A 73 -9.03 2.27 10.29
C ALA A 73 -8.21 1.20 9.57
N LEU A 74 -8.84 0.09 9.16
CA LEU A 74 -8.17 -0.97 8.39
C LEU A 74 -7.63 -0.46 7.05
N LYS A 75 -8.35 0.44 6.36
CA LYS A 75 -7.83 1.09 5.13
C LYS A 75 -6.61 1.96 5.38
N LYS A 76 -6.47 2.55 6.57
CA LYS A 76 -5.29 3.35 6.96
C LYS A 76 -4.12 2.46 7.32
N ILE A 77 -4.37 1.36 8.03
CA ILE A 77 -3.38 0.32 8.30
C ILE A 77 -2.84 -0.28 7.00
N ASP A 78 -3.71 -0.59 6.03
CA ASP A 78 -3.34 -1.02 4.68
C ASP A 78 -2.44 -0.02 3.95
N LYS A 79 -2.49 1.27 4.33
CA LYS A 79 -1.63 2.35 3.81
C LYS A 79 -0.33 2.52 4.62
N GLY A 80 -0.07 1.63 5.57
CA GLY A 80 1.13 1.62 6.42
C GLY A 80 1.04 2.46 7.68
N TYR A 81 -0.17 2.86 8.12
CA TYR A 81 -0.33 3.45 9.45
C TYR A 81 -0.19 2.36 10.55
N LYS A 82 0.29 2.76 11.73
CA LYS A 82 0.57 1.91 12.90
C LYS A 82 -0.16 2.44 14.14
N LEU A 83 -0.33 1.58 15.14
CA LEU A 83 -1.10 1.91 16.36
C LEU A 83 -0.31 2.78 17.35
N SER A 84 1.02 2.79 17.25
CA SER A 84 1.87 3.61 18.12
C SER A 84 2.89 4.44 17.33
N LEU A 85 3.34 5.53 17.95
CA LEU A 85 4.42 6.36 17.43
C LEU A 85 5.72 5.57 17.23
N GLU A 86 6.04 4.67 18.16
CA GLU A 86 7.22 3.83 18.11
C GLU A 86 7.19 2.88 16.92
N GLN A 87 6.07 2.15 16.73
CA GLN A 87 5.88 1.29 15.56
C GLN A 87 5.94 2.07 14.26
N ALA A 88 5.35 3.27 14.24
CA ALA A 88 5.40 4.14 13.07
C ALA A 88 6.85 4.53 12.74
N ARG A 89 7.67 4.92 13.73
CA ARG A 89 9.10 5.26 13.54
C ARG A 89 9.89 4.07 13.02
N ALA A 90 9.70 2.88 13.60
CA ALA A 90 10.37 1.65 13.16
C ALA A 90 9.99 1.25 11.72
N SER A 91 8.82 1.68 11.22
CA SER A 91 8.35 1.39 9.86
C SER A 91 8.80 2.40 8.79
N LYS A 92 9.82 3.22 9.07
CA LYS A 92 10.36 4.16 8.09
C LYS A 92 10.88 3.40 6.87
N GLY A 93 10.51 3.85 5.67
CA GLY A 93 10.94 3.20 4.42
C GLY A 93 10.18 1.92 4.06
N THR A 94 9.46 1.29 4.98
CA THR A 94 8.78 0.00 4.74
C THR A 94 7.26 0.15 4.56
N ASN A 95 6.64 -0.83 3.89
CA ASN A 95 5.21 -0.90 3.64
C ASN A 95 4.46 -1.58 4.81
N ALA A 96 3.17 -1.88 4.64
CA ALA A 96 2.36 -2.48 5.71
C ALA A 96 2.93 -3.82 6.22
N SER A 97 3.59 -4.58 5.34
CA SER A 97 4.21 -5.89 5.60
C SER A 97 5.68 -5.81 6.03
N GLY A 98 6.21 -4.62 6.27
CA GLY A 98 7.62 -4.45 6.67
C GLY A 98 8.63 -4.55 5.53
N LEU A 99 8.18 -4.66 4.28
CA LEU A 99 9.07 -4.73 3.10
C LEU A 99 9.36 -3.33 2.52
N PRO A 100 10.46 -3.13 1.79
CA PRO A 100 10.79 -1.85 1.17
C PRO A 100 9.64 -1.22 0.37
N ARG A 101 9.50 0.11 0.45
CA ARG A 101 8.55 0.85 -0.38
C ARG A 101 9.19 1.18 -1.73
N PRO A 102 8.52 0.87 -2.84
CA PRO A 102 9.06 1.19 -4.15
C PRO A 102 8.96 2.70 -4.41
N MET A 103 9.92 3.25 -5.17
CA MET A 103 10.03 4.69 -5.42
C MET A 103 8.84 5.24 -6.23
N LEU A 104 8.36 6.45 -5.91
CA LEU A 104 7.29 7.10 -6.66
C LEU A 104 7.85 8.17 -7.59
N ALA A 105 7.34 8.18 -8.82
CA ALA A 105 7.68 9.21 -9.79
C ALA A 105 7.03 10.55 -9.42
N GLN A 106 7.81 11.63 -9.50
CA GLN A 106 7.28 12.98 -9.54
C GLN A 106 6.84 13.30 -10.98
N LYS A 107 5.80 14.13 -11.13
CA LYS A 107 5.40 14.61 -12.46
C LYS A 107 6.48 15.54 -13.00
N ILE A 108 6.94 15.31 -14.23
CA ILE A 108 8.04 16.07 -14.84
C ILE A 108 7.80 17.58 -14.82
N HIS A 109 6.58 18.05 -15.10
CA HIS A 109 6.24 19.49 -15.05
C HIS A 109 6.26 20.12 -13.64
N LYS A 110 6.37 19.30 -12.58
CA LYS A 110 6.54 19.78 -11.20
C LYS A 110 8.01 19.77 -10.77
N TYR A 111 8.89 19.14 -11.54
CA TYR A 111 10.30 19.08 -11.25
C TYR A 111 10.96 20.41 -11.62
N ARG A 112 11.69 21.02 -10.69
CA ARG A 112 12.28 22.36 -10.86
C ARG A 112 13.81 22.36 -10.91
N HIS A 113 14.43 21.22 -10.68
CA HIS A 113 15.89 21.12 -10.67
C HIS A 113 16.42 20.81 -12.07
N PRO A 114 17.64 21.26 -12.40
CA PRO A 114 18.29 20.91 -13.66
C PRO A 114 18.55 19.40 -13.73
N ILE A 115 18.24 18.79 -14.87
CA ILE A 115 18.51 17.37 -15.15
C ILE A 115 19.71 17.30 -16.09
N ASN A 116 20.84 16.82 -15.60
CA ASN A 116 22.09 16.74 -16.38
C ASN A 116 22.19 15.45 -17.23
N ALA A 117 21.47 14.39 -16.83
CA ALA A 117 21.39 13.13 -17.55
C ALA A 117 20.08 12.40 -17.15
N PHE A 118 19.51 11.62 -18.08
CA PHE A 118 18.32 10.81 -17.82
C PHE A 118 18.30 9.55 -18.68
N ALA A 119 17.68 8.50 -18.16
CA ALA A 119 17.26 7.34 -18.92
C ALA A 119 15.77 7.46 -19.24
N ILE A 120 15.37 7.06 -20.45
CA ILE A 120 13.95 6.99 -20.85
C ILE A 120 13.51 5.52 -20.82
N GLN A 121 12.39 5.26 -20.17
CA GLN A 121 11.72 3.96 -20.16
C GLN A 121 10.25 4.12 -20.53
N ARG A 122 9.65 3.05 -21.07
CA ARG A 122 8.20 3.03 -21.33
C ARG A 122 7.45 2.99 -20.01
N LYS A 123 6.45 3.87 -19.85
CA LYS A 123 5.50 3.78 -18.73
C LYS A 123 4.42 2.76 -19.07
N TYR A 124 4.50 1.59 -18.46
CA TYR A 124 3.47 0.56 -18.59
C TYR A 124 2.24 0.92 -17.73
N ASP A 125 1.04 0.61 -18.24
CA ASP A 125 -0.21 0.70 -17.50
C ASP A 125 -0.60 -0.70 -17.02
N GLY A 126 0.10 -1.17 -16.00
CA GLY A 126 -0.02 -2.51 -15.46
C GLY A 126 -0.18 -2.51 -13.95
N HIS A 127 0.19 -3.63 -13.33
CA HIS A 127 0.16 -3.75 -11.88
C HIS A 127 1.59 -3.82 -11.32
N ARG A 128 2.04 -2.72 -10.70
CA ARG A 128 3.35 -2.67 -10.02
C ARG A 128 3.56 -3.84 -9.07
N CYS A 129 4.73 -4.44 -9.18
CA CYS A 129 5.14 -5.64 -8.46
C CYS A 129 6.60 -5.52 -8.09
N ILE A 130 6.92 -5.94 -6.87
CA ILE A 130 8.28 -6.07 -6.40
C ILE A 130 8.49 -7.55 -6.12
N MET A 131 9.53 -8.12 -6.72
CA MET A 131 9.92 -9.52 -6.53
C MET A 131 11.26 -9.61 -5.82
N TYR A 132 11.38 -10.55 -4.89
CA TYR A 132 12.60 -10.76 -4.11
C TYR A 132 12.70 -12.22 -3.68
N ASN A 133 13.89 -12.65 -3.28
CA ASN A 133 14.11 -13.96 -2.66
C ASN A 133 14.19 -13.80 -1.15
N ASP A 134 13.40 -14.59 -0.40
CA ASP A 134 13.37 -14.56 1.07
C ASP A 134 14.31 -15.57 1.75
N GLY A 135 15.18 -16.22 0.98
CA GLY A 135 16.10 -17.27 1.41
C GLY A 135 15.56 -18.69 1.17
N GLU A 136 14.26 -18.84 0.96
CA GLU A 136 13.64 -20.12 0.62
C GLU A 136 13.10 -20.12 -0.81
N LYS A 137 12.46 -19.02 -1.21
CA LYS A 137 11.80 -18.90 -2.52
C LYS A 137 11.62 -17.46 -2.96
N ASN A 138 11.34 -17.30 -4.24
CA ASN A 138 10.90 -16.02 -4.77
C ASN A 138 9.50 -15.66 -4.27
N ARG A 139 9.34 -14.42 -3.83
CA ARG A 139 8.08 -13.82 -3.40
C ARG A 139 7.82 -12.54 -4.16
N ALA A 140 6.55 -12.15 -4.21
CA ALA A 140 6.10 -10.93 -4.87
C ALA A 140 5.11 -10.15 -4.00
N TYR A 141 5.24 -8.83 -4.01
CA TYR A 141 4.28 -7.95 -3.38
C TYR A 141 3.93 -6.74 -4.25
N SER A 142 2.69 -6.27 -4.08
CA SER A 142 2.23 -5.00 -4.64
C SER A 142 2.86 -3.82 -3.91
N ARG A 143 2.73 -2.61 -4.47
CA ARG A 143 3.20 -1.35 -3.84
C ARG A 143 2.91 -1.19 -2.35
N ASN A 144 1.75 -1.66 -1.86
CA ASN A 144 1.36 -1.50 -0.45
C ASN A 144 1.75 -2.71 0.43
N GLY A 145 2.48 -3.68 -0.10
CA GLY A 145 2.93 -4.86 0.65
C GLY A 145 2.00 -6.07 0.58
N LYS A 146 0.90 -6.01 -0.19
CA LYS A 146 0.03 -7.18 -0.39
C LYS A 146 0.71 -8.20 -1.28
N GLU A 147 0.82 -9.43 -0.80
CA GLU A 147 1.43 -10.55 -1.51
C GLU A 147 0.66 -10.92 -2.79
N LEU A 148 1.39 -11.33 -3.82
CA LEU A 148 0.87 -11.70 -5.14
C LEU A 148 1.18 -13.18 -5.45
N LEU A 149 0.38 -14.09 -4.89
CA LEU A 149 0.59 -15.54 -5.04
C LEU A 149 0.19 -16.08 -6.43
N ALA A 150 -0.68 -15.37 -7.16
CA ALA A 150 -1.25 -15.86 -8.42
C ALA A 150 -0.20 -15.97 -9.53
N ILE A 151 0.90 -15.23 -9.47
CA ILE A 151 1.93 -15.18 -10.51
C ILE A 151 3.04 -16.23 -10.31
N ARG A 152 2.73 -17.34 -9.62
CA ARG A 152 3.66 -18.45 -9.34
C ARG A 152 4.46 -18.93 -10.55
N GLY A 153 3.87 -18.89 -11.75
CA GLY A 153 4.57 -19.26 -12.98
C GLY A 153 5.79 -18.39 -13.27
N ILE A 154 5.75 -17.10 -12.93
CA ILE A 154 6.88 -16.19 -13.06
C ILE A 154 7.87 -16.43 -11.91
N LEU A 155 7.37 -16.54 -10.67
CA LEU A 155 8.19 -16.74 -9.47
C LEU A 155 9.04 -18.00 -9.53
N ASN A 156 8.53 -19.07 -10.14
CA ASN A 156 9.25 -20.34 -10.26
C ASN A 156 10.30 -20.34 -11.38
N THR A 157 10.32 -19.34 -12.26
CA THR A 157 11.23 -19.28 -13.42
C THR A 157 12.31 -18.21 -13.31
N ILE A 158 12.10 -17.22 -12.45
CA ILE A 158 13.06 -16.14 -12.25
C ILE A 158 14.07 -16.54 -11.19
N GLU A 159 15.34 -16.16 -11.36
CA GLU A 159 16.36 -16.32 -10.32
C GLU A 159 16.65 -14.94 -9.75
N ILE A 160 16.47 -14.79 -8.44
CA ILE A 160 16.71 -13.52 -7.74
C ILE A 160 17.70 -13.82 -6.60
N PRO A 161 18.86 -13.14 -6.57
CA PRO A 161 19.76 -13.22 -5.44
C PRO A 161 19.10 -12.73 -4.15
N GLU A 162 19.47 -13.31 -3.01
CA GLU A 162 19.07 -12.78 -1.70
C GLU A 162 19.53 -11.33 -1.53
N GLY A 163 18.73 -10.52 -0.84
CA GLY A 163 19.01 -9.09 -0.64
C GLY A 163 18.65 -8.18 -1.84
N ILE A 164 18.32 -8.76 -2.99
CA ILE A 164 17.89 -8.03 -4.18
C ILE A 164 16.37 -8.02 -4.30
N PHE A 165 15.82 -6.82 -4.52
CA PHE A 165 14.42 -6.60 -4.86
C PHE A 165 14.33 -6.04 -6.27
N LEU A 166 13.72 -6.78 -7.17
CA LEU A 166 13.41 -6.29 -8.52
C LEU A 166 12.12 -5.48 -8.45
N ASP A 167 12.12 -4.24 -8.97
CA ASP A 167 10.92 -3.39 -9.08
C ASP A 167 10.51 -3.29 -10.56
N GLY A 168 9.25 -3.65 -10.82
CA GLY A 168 8.74 -3.76 -12.17
C GLY A 168 7.22 -3.68 -12.26
N GLU A 169 6.73 -3.89 -13.48
CA GLU A 169 5.32 -3.88 -13.79
C GLU A 169 4.86 -5.26 -14.29
N LEU A 170 3.78 -5.79 -13.71
CA LEU A 170 3.06 -6.92 -14.30
C LEU A 170 2.17 -6.37 -15.43
N TYR A 171 2.43 -6.79 -16.66
CA TYR A 171 1.85 -6.19 -17.85
C TYR A 171 1.45 -7.23 -18.90
N VAL A 172 0.39 -6.91 -19.64
CA VAL A 172 -0.03 -7.62 -20.85
C VAL A 172 -0.46 -6.58 -21.87
N HIS A 173 0.16 -6.57 -23.05
CA HIS A 173 -0.16 -5.60 -24.09
C HIS A 173 -1.61 -5.77 -24.58
N GLY A 174 -2.31 -4.65 -24.77
CA GLY A 174 -3.71 -4.62 -25.21
C GLY A 174 -4.74 -5.03 -24.16
N VAL A 175 -4.34 -5.27 -22.89
CA VAL A 175 -5.26 -5.68 -21.83
C VAL A 175 -5.47 -4.52 -20.84
N PRO A 176 -6.72 -4.21 -20.45
CA PRO A 176 -7.00 -3.16 -19.47
C PRO A 176 -6.36 -3.44 -18.10
N LEU A 177 -5.92 -2.37 -17.42
CA LEU A 177 -5.35 -2.41 -16.07
C LEU A 177 -6.21 -3.19 -15.07
N GLN A 178 -7.54 -3.00 -15.10
CA GLN A 178 -8.46 -3.68 -14.20
C GLN A 178 -8.43 -5.21 -14.39
N THR A 179 -8.33 -5.66 -15.63
CA THR A 179 -8.23 -7.07 -16.00
C THR A 179 -6.89 -7.65 -15.54
N ILE A 180 -5.78 -6.96 -15.82
CA ILE A 180 -4.45 -7.35 -15.32
C ILE A 180 -4.47 -7.45 -13.80
N SER A 181 -5.01 -6.44 -13.12
CA SER A 181 -5.15 -6.41 -11.66
C SER A 181 -5.95 -7.60 -11.12
N SER A 182 -6.96 -8.08 -11.86
CA SER A 182 -7.69 -9.29 -11.49
C SER A 182 -6.82 -10.55 -11.62
N TRP A 183 -6.10 -10.69 -12.74
CA TRP A 183 -5.27 -11.88 -13.04
C TRP A 183 -4.08 -12.06 -12.10
N VAL A 184 -3.54 -10.97 -11.57
CA VAL A 184 -2.38 -11.00 -10.65
C VAL A 184 -2.78 -11.17 -9.19
N LYS A 185 -4.04 -10.86 -8.84
CA LYS A 185 -4.58 -11.05 -7.48
C LYS A 185 -5.19 -12.44 -7.28
N ARG A 186 -5.68 -13.07 -8.35
CA ARG A 186 -6.24 -14.42 -8.33
C ARG A 186 -5.83 -15.16 -9.60
N TYR A 187 -5.34 -16.39 -9.44
CA TYR A 187 -4.93 -17.20 -10.59
C TYR A 187 -6.11 -17.47 -11.52
N GLN A 188 -5.88 -17.23 -12.81
CA GLN A 188 -6.83 -17.45 -13.89
C GLN A 188 -6.09 -18.04 -15.09
N ILE A 189 -6.83 -18.59 -16.05
CA ILE A 189 -6.27 -19.15 -17.28
C ILE A 189 -5.33 -18.18 -18.00
N ASN A 190 -5.67 -16.88 -17.97
CA ASN A 190 -4.91 -15.82 -18.61
C ASN A 190 -3.75 -15.27 -17.76
N THR A 191 -3.58 -15.71 -16.50
CA THR A 191 -2.45 -15.27 -15.66
C THR A 191 -1.10 -15.66 -16.27
N SER A 192 -1.04 -16.76 -17.04
CA SER A 192 0.15 -17.19 -17.79
C SER A 192 0.62 -16.21 -18.86
N ARG A 193 -0.25 -15.30 -19.30
CA ARG A 193 0.08 -14.25 -20.29
C ARG A 193 0.79 -13.06 -19.66
N VAL A 194 0.72 -12.92 -18.34
CA VAL A 194 1.35 -11.82 -17.60
C VAL A 194 2.85 -11.90 -17.78
N ARG A 195 3.45 -10.77 -18.15
CA ARG A 195 4.90 -10.59 -18.18
C ARG A 195 5.32 -9.66 -17.07
N TYR A 196 6.47 -9.95 -16.46
CA TYR A 196 7.08 -9.07 -15.50
C TYR A 196 8.13 -8.23 -16.20
N ILE A 197 7.89 -6.91 -16.27
CA ILE A 197 8.80 -5.96 -16.92
C ILE A 197 9.53 -5.19 -15.83
N VAL A 198 10.77 -5.61 -15.54
CA VAL A 198 11.65 -4.96 -14.57
C VAL A 198 12.17 -3.66 -15.15
N TYR A 199 12.16 -2.60 -14.34
CA TYR A 199 12.70 -1.30 -14.73
C TYR A 199 13.67 -0.71 -13.69
N ASP A 200 13.72 -1.27 -12.48
CA ASP A 200 14.60 -0.84 -11.40
C ASP A 200 14.91 -2.00 -10.44
N LEU A 201 15.88 -1.82 -9.55
CA LEU A 201 16.21 -2.75 -8.48
C LEU A 201 16.56 -2.02 -7.19
N ILE A 202 16.31 -2.65 -6.06
CA ILE A 202 16.74 -2.21 -4.73
C ILE A 202 17.71 -3.27 -4.21
N ASP A 203 18.88 -2.82 -3.79
CA ASP A 203 19.91 -3.66 -3.20
C ASP A 203 20.09 -3.22 -1.74
N GLU A 204 19.71 -4.08 -0.80
CA GLU A 204 19.88 -3.80 0.64
C GLU A 204 21.34 -4.00 1.12
N GLY A 205 22.21 -4.59 0.29
CA GLY A 205 23.63 -4.82 0.56
C GLY A 205 24.55 -3.65 0.20
N LEU A 206 24.04 -2.62 -0.49
CA LEU A 206 24.75 -1.38 -0.79
C LEU A 206 24.37 -0.30 0.23
N ASN A 207 24.83 -0.45 1.48
CA ASN A 207 24.94 0.66 2.43
C ASN A 207 26.37 1.17 2.48
#